data_AF-A0A0D8JDX0-F1
#
_entry.id   AF-A0A0D8JDX0-F1
#
_cell.length_a   1.000
_cell.length_b   1.000
_cell.length_c   1.000
_cell.angle_alpha   90.00
_cell.angle_beta   90.00
_cell.angle_gamma   90.00
#
_symmetry.space_group_name_H-M   'P 1'
#
loop_
_entity.id
_entity.type
_entity.pdbx_description
1 polymer ?
#
loop_
_entity_poly.entity_id
_entity_poly.type
_entity_poly.pdbx_seq_one_letter_code
_entity_poly.pdbx_strand_id
1 'polypeptide(L)'
;MENLPIKFHSVLREEIAPLYFKVKDAIIEAEGTDPLKETYMAPFNELRNTLDHIMKGCMMDSPKDLSNNLMEAKSHLNRAGYDVYEIIVSNIGIDIYGIVSQYKPSVINTVFPKYYNEIQAEILTIQHEIDEIRKNKNVDGDINPGPFESYESKKERLKEIHSIVDSHVAVLEEERKRQERAGFWKRINPYLVRVFGGLLVILLADKLNVLDYILAFFVRAGNP
;
A
#
# COMPACT_ATOMS: atom_id res chain seq x y z
N MET A 1 21.30 -48.96 -15.83
CA MET A 1 20.66 -47.74 -16.37
C MET A 1 19.40 -47.55 -15.56
N GLU A 2 19.34 -46.51 -14.71
CA GLU A 2 18.05 -46.07 -14.16
C GLU A 2 17.08 -45.88 -15.34
N ASN A 3 15.83 -46.30 -15.19
CA ASN A 3 14.80 -45.95 -16.16
C ASN A 3 14.70 -44.43 -16.21
N LEU A 4 15.37 -43.80 -17.18
CA LEU A 4 15.29 -42.36 -17.44
C LEU A 4 13.87 -41.80 -17.33
N PRO A 5 12.82 -42.49 -17.82
CA PRO A 5 11.44 -42.05 -17.64
C PRO A 5 11.06 -41.86 -16.16
N ILE A 6 11.48 -42.76 -15.27
CA ILE A 6 11.12 -42.71 -13.84
C ILE A 6 11.73 -41.47 -13.17
N LYS A 7 13.01 -41.19 -13.40
CA LYS A 7 13.70 -40.03 -12.82
C LYS A 7 13.19 -38.70 -13.37
N PHE A 8 12.85 -38.66 -14.66
CA PHE A 8 12.20 -37.49 -15.26
C PHE A 8 10.85 -37.20 -14.59
N HIS A 9 10.01 -38.22 -14.49
CA HIS A 9 8.68 -38.09 -13.89
C HIS A 9 8.72 -37.71 -12.42
N SER A 10 9.71 -38.21 -11.65
CA SER A 10 9.85 -37.83 -10.25
C SER A 10 10.21 -36.35 -10.10
N VAL A 11 11.21 -35.84 -10.83
CA VAL A 11 11.59 -34.41 -10.76
C VAL A 11 10.44 -33.50 -11.21
N LEU A 12 9.73 -33.88 -12.29
CA LEU A 12 8.55 -33.13 -12.73
C LEU A 12 7.46 -33.06 -11.65
N ARG A 13 7.14 -34.21 -11.03
CA ARG A 13 6.06 -34.31 -10.04
C ARG A 13 6.42 -33.65 -8.72
N GLU A 14 7.64 -33.84 -8.25
CA GLU A 14 8.05 -33.51 -6.89
C GLU A 14 8.65 -32.10 -6.78
N GLU A 15 9.24 -31.57 -7.86
CA GLU A 15 9.88 -30.25 -7.84
C GLU A 15 9.19 -29.23 -8.76
N ILE A 16 9.02 -29.56 -10.04
CA ILE A 16 8.58 -28.58 -11.04
C ILE A 16 7.09 -28.27 -10.94
N ALA A 17 6.23 -29.30 -10.84
CA ALA A 17 4.79 -29.10 -10.79
C ALA A 17 4.31 -28.31 -9.56
N PRO A 18 4.76 -28.61 -8.32
CA PRO A 18 4.39 -27.83 -7.14
C PRO A 18 4.83 -26.37 -7.27
N LEU A 19 6.04 -26.14 -7.76
CA LEU A 19 6.55 -24.80 -8.00
C LEU A 19 5.76 -24.06 -9.07
N TYR A 20 5.42 -24.72 -10.18
CA TYR A 20 4.58 -24.15 -11.24
C TYR A 20 3.23 -23.67 -10.70
N PHE A 21 2.53 -24.49 -9.90
CA PHE A 21 1.27 -24.09 -9.30
C PHE A 21 1.44 -22.93 -8.32
N LYS A 22 2.47 -22.95 -7.47
CA LYS A 22 2.78 -21.84 -6.55
C LYS A 22 3.00 -20.52 -7.30
N VAL A 23 3.79 -20.54 -8.37
CA VAL A 23 4.06 -19.35 -9.19
C VAL A 23 2.80 -18.89 -9.92
N LYS A 24 2.00 -19.81 -10.45
CA LYS A 24 0.73 -19.48 -11.10
C LYS A 24 -0.25 -18.81 -10.13
N ASP A 25 -0.38 -19.33 -8.91
CA ASP A 25 -1.25 -18.75 -7.88
C ASP A 25 -0.77 -17.35 -7.49
N ALA A 26 0.55 -17.14 -7.39
CA ALA A 26 1.12 -15.82 -7.16
C ALA A 26 0.85 -14.83 -8.32
N ILE A 27 0.84 -15.29 -9.58
CA ILE A 27 0.47 -14.44 -10.73
C ILE A 27 -0.98 -13.97 -10.62
N ILE A 28 -1.89 -14.88 -10.28
CA ILE A 28 -3.31 -14.54 -10.06
C ILE A 28 -3.44 -13.55 -8.89
N GLU A 29 -2.68 -13.74 -7.82
CA GLU A 29 -2.64 -12.81 -6.68
C GLU A 29 -2.12 -11.43 -7.09
N ALA A 30 -1.08 -11.35 -7.94
CA ALA A 30 -0.54 -10.09 -8.44
C ALA A 30 -1.59 -9.31 -9.24
N GLU A 31 -2.33 -9.97 -10.14
CA GLU A 31 -3.46 -9.35 -10.87
C GLU A 31 -4.57 -8.87 -9.91
N GLY A 32 -4.80 -9.63 -8.83
CA GLY A 32 -5.73 -9.26 -7.77
C GLY A 32 -5.33 -7.99 -7.02
N THR A 33 -4.04 -7.80 -6.78
CA THR A 33 -3.48 -6.65 -6.04
C THR A 33 -3.21 -5.43 -6.91
N ASP A 34 -3.17 -5.56 -8.24
CA ASP A 34 -2.94 -4.43 -9.14
C ASP A 34 -4.10 -3.41 -9.09
N PRO A 35 -3.84 -2.13 -8.76
CA PRO A 35 -4.83 -1.06 -8.87
C PRO A 35 -5.34 -0.83 -10.29
N LEU A 36 -4.53 -1.13 -11.32
CA LEU A 36 -4.85 -0.92 -12.74
C LEU A 36 -5.44 -2.15 -13.42
N LYS A 37 -5.41 -3.32 -12.77
CA LYS A 37 -5.89 -4.60 -13.32
C LYS A 37 -5.19 -4.99 -14.64
N GLU A 38 -3.90 -4.69 -14.73
CA GLU A 38 -3.05 -5.09 -15.85
C GLU A 38 -2.57 -6.54 -15.68
N THR A 39 -2.29 -7.18 -16.82
CA THR A 39 -1.69 -8.52 -16.86
C THR A 39 -0.18 -8.39 -16.99
N TYR A 40 0.55 -9.04 -16.09
CA TYR A 40 2.02 -9.03 -16.08
C TYR A 40 2.59 -10.06 -17.07
N MET A 41 2.77 -9.64 -18.33
CA MET A 41 3.19 -10.54 -19.42
C MET A 41 4.55 -11.22 -19.21
N ALA A 42 5.47 -10.59 -18.46
CA ALA A 42 6.81 -11.14 -18.22
C ALA A 42 6.78 -12.48 -17.45
N PRO A 43 6.16 -12.57 -16.25
CA PRO A 43 5.94 -13.85 -15.56
C PRO A 43 5.23 -14.92 -16.41
N PHE A 44 4.24 -14.52 -17.22
CA PHE A 44 3.55 -15.45 -18.13
C PHE A 44 4.46 -16.04 -19.22
N ASN A 45 5.32 -15.19 -19.80
CA ASN A 45 6.29 -15.65 -20.80
C ASN A 45 7.29 -16.64 -20.18
N GLU A 46 7.70 -16.43 -18.93
CA GLU A 46 8.55 -17.38 -18.21
C GLU A 46 7.84 -18.72 -17.94
N LEU A 47 6.55 -18.72 -17.56
CA LEU A 47 5.76 -19.96 -17.46
C LEU A 47 5.65 -20.71 -18.80
N ARG A 48 5.50 -19.98 -19.91
CA ARG A 48 5.51 -20.58 -21.25
C ARG A 48 6.87 -21.20 -21.55
N ASN A 49 7.96 -20.49 -21.28
CA ASN A 49 9.31 -21.00 -21.51
C ASN A 49 9.61 -22.24 -20.65
N THR A 50 9.12 -22.29 -19.40
CA THR A 50 9.14 -23.50 -18.57
C THR A 50 8.50 -24.68 -19.31
N LEU A 51 7.30 -24.50 -19.86
CA LEU A 51 6.61 -25.57 -20.60
C LEU A 51 7.39 -25.98 -21.86
N ASP A 52 7.96 -25.02 -22.60
CA ASP A 52 8.79 -25.30 -23.77
C ASP A 52 9.99 -26.18 -23.42
N HIS A 53 10.66 -25.93 -22.28
CA HIS A 53 11.76 -26.77 -21.81
C HIS A 53 11.30 -28.16 -21.37
N ILE A 54 10.14 -28.28 -20.71
CA ILE A 54 9.56 -29.59 -20.36
C ILE A 54 9.28 -30.40 -21.63
N MET A 55 8.63 -29.78 -22.63
CA MET A 55 8.32 -30.44 -23.91
C MET A 55 9.59 -30.85 -24.66
N LYS A 56 10.62 -29.98 -24.72
CA LYS A 56 11.92 -30.34 -25.28
C LYS A 56 12.53 -31.53 -24.54
N GLY A 57 12.51 -31.52 -23.20
CA GLY A 57 12.99 -32.63 -22.38
C GLY A 57 12.32 -33.97 -22.73
N CYS A 58 11.00 -33.98 -22.91
CA CYS A 58 10.25 -35.18 -23.32
C CYS A 58 10.66 -35.76 -24.69
N MET A 59 11.28 -34.96 -25.56
CA MET A 59 11.73 -35.38 -26.89
C MET A 59 13.21 -35.83 -26.92
N MET A 60 13.94 -35.73 -25.81
CA MET A 60 15.36 -36.07 -25.76
C MET A 60 15.60 -37.49 -25.24
N ASP A 61 16.47 -38.24 -25.92
CA ASP A 61 16.91 -39.57 -25.47
C ASP A 61 18.14 -39.51 -24.54
N SER A 62 18.83 -38.36 -24.51
CA SER A 62 20.04 -38.14 -23.75
C SER A 62 19.73 -37.71 -22.30
N PRO A 63 20.20 -38.46 -21.28
CA PRO A 63 19.96 -38.09 -19.88
C PRO A 63 20.56 -36.73 -19.49
N LYS A 64 21.65 -36.31 -20.16
CA LYS A 64 22.27 -35.01 -19.94
C LYS A 64 21.36 -33.89 -20.43
N ASP A 65 20.83 -34.01 -21.64
CA ASP A 65 19.98 -32.98 -22.24
C ASP A 65 18.63 -32.90 -21.53
N LEU A 66 18.11 -34.04 -21.07
CA LEU A 66 16.95 -34.11 -20.20
C LEU A 66 17.16 -33.34 -18.89
N SER A 67 18.27 -33.60 -18.20
CA SER A 67 18.62 -32.92 -16.95
C SER A 67 18.79 -31.42 -17.15
N ASN A 68 19.43 -31.01 -18.24
CA ASN A 68 19.60 -29.59 -18.58
C ASN A 68 18.25 -28.91 -18.80
N ASN A 69 17.33 -29.52 -19.57
CA ASN A 69 16.02 -28.93 -19.79
C ASN A 69 15.17 -28.83 -18.51
N LEU A 70 15.25 -29.80 -17.61
CA LEU A 70 14.59 -29.70 -16.29
C LEU A 70 15.17 -28.56 -15.45
N MET A 71 16.49 -28.38 -15.49
CA MET A 71 17.17 -27.28 -14.80
C MET A 71 16.75 -25.91 -15.34
N GLU A 72 16.70 -25.76 -16.68
CA GLU A 72 16.21 -24.54 -17.33
C GLU A 72 14.73 -24.27 -17.03
N ALA A 73 13.88 -25.29 -17.05
CA ALA A 73 12.47 -25.18 -16.70
C ALA A 73 12.29 -24.64 -15.26
N LYS A 74 13.08 -25.15 -14.31
CA LYS A 74 13.12 -24.69 -12.92
C LYS A 74 13.67 -23.25 -12.80
N SER A 75 14.67 -22.90 -13.60
CA SER A 75 15.24 -21.54 -13.67
C SER A 75 14.18 -20.51 -14.10
N HIS A 76 13.43 -20.81 -15.16
CA HIS A 76 12.31 -19.98 -15.63
C HIS A 76 11.21 -19.84 -14.57
N LEU A 77 10.83 -20.93 -13.90
CA LEU A 77 9.87 -20.87 -12.79
C LEU A 77 10.34 -19.97 -11.65
N ASN A 78 11.61 -20.09 -11.29
CA ASN A 78 12.19 -19.24 -10.27
C ASN A 78 12.14 -17.77 -10.69
N ARG A 79 12.55 -17.44 -11.93
CA ARG A 79 12.48 -16.07 -12.46
C ARG A 79 11.05 -15.52 -12.40
N ALA A 80 10.08 -16.26 -12.91
CA ALA A 80 8.66 -15.90 -12.85
C ALA A 80 8.20 -15.64 -11.41
N GLY A 81 8.55 -16.53 -10.49
CA GLY A 81 8.22 -16.41 -9.08
C GLY A 81 8.78 -15.14 -8.45
N TYR A 82 10.07 -14.86 -8.63
CA TYR A 82 10.67 -13.66 -8.06
C TYR A 82 10.05 -12.38 -8.59
N ASP A 83 9.84 -12.32 -9.92
CA ASP A 83 9.26 -11.15 -10.57
C ASP A 83 7.84 -10.90 -10.04
N VAL A 84 7.03 -11.96 -9.87
CA VAL A 84 5.66 -11.81 -9.37
C VAL A 84 5.58 -11.43 -7.89
N TYR A 85 6.46 -11.96 -7.03
CA TYR A 85 6.50 -11.54 -5.62
C TYR A 85 6.91 -10.07 -5.46
N GLU A 86 7.86 -9.59 -6.28
CA GLU A 86 8.24 -8.18 -6.32
C GLU A 86 7.03 -7.31 -6.70
N ILE A 87 6.30 -7.70 -7.75
CA ILE A 87 5.08 -7.01 -8.19
C ILE A 87 4.04 -6.94 -7.07
N ILE A 88 3.73 -8.05 -6.39
CA ILE A 88 2.73 -8.06 -5.31
C ILE A 88 3.13 -7.08 -4.20
N VAL A 89 4.39 -7.13 -3.75
CA VAL A 89 4.88 -6.25 -2.68
C VAL A 89 4.83 -4.79 -3.11
N SER A 90 5.24 -4.49 -4.34
CA SER A 90 5.14 -3.13 -4.88
C SER A 90 3.69 -2.63 -4.93
N ASN A 91 2.75 -3.47 -5.40
CA ASN A 91 1.33 -3.12 -5.49
C ASN A 91 0.74 -2.81 -4.10
N ILE A 92 0.99 -3.66 -3.11
CA ILE A 92 0.52 -3.43 -1.74
C ILE A 92 1.12 -2.14 -1.17
N GLY A 93 2.42 -1.90 -1.39
CA GLY A 93 3.09 -0.67 -0.96
C GLY A 93 2.49 0.59 -1.60
N ILE A 94 2.19 0.54 -2.90
CA ILE A 94 1.52 1.62 -3.63
C ILE A 94 0.13 1.87 -3.05
N ASP A 95 -0.63 0.82 -2.74
CA ASP A 95 -1.99 0.98 -2.20
C ASP A 95 -1.97 1.57 -0.78
N ILE A 96 -1.09 1.11 0.11
CA ILE A 96 -0.87 1.73 1.43
C ILE A 96 -0.55 3.22 1.27
N TYR A 97 0.37 3.57 0.37
CA TYR A 97 0.72 4.96 0.11
C TYR A 97 -0.46 5.76 -0.46
N GLY A 98 -1.23 5.16 -1.37
CA GLY A 98 -2.43 5.73 -1.96
C GLY A 98 -3.50 6.07 -0.92
N ILE A 99 -3.68 5.22 0.10
CA ILE A 99 -4.57 5.49 1.23
C ILE A 99 -4.04 6.66 2.07
N VAL A 100 -2.79 6.56 2.55
CA VAL A 100 -2.26 7.50 3.55
C VAL A 100 -2.02 8.89 2.98
N SER A 101 -1.60 8.99 1.71
CA SER A 101 -1.30 10.28 1.04
C SER A 101 -2.51 11.21 0.90
N GLN A 102 -3.74 10.71 1.09
CA GLN A 102 -4.97 11.49 1.08
C GLN A 102 -5.17 12.33 2.35
N TYR A 103 -4.38 12.07 3.39
CA TYR A 103 -4.54 12.68 4.72
C TYR A 103 -3.34 13.56 5.08
N LYS A 104 -3.59 14.62 5.86
CA LYS A 104 -2.54 15.46 6.40
C LYS A 104 -1.75 14.70 7.48
N PRO A 105 -0.44 14.97 7.67
CA PRO A 105 0.34 14.35 8.73
C PRO A 105 -0.26 14.52 10.13
N SER A 106 -0.94 15.64 10.40
CA SER A 106 -1.64 15.86 11.69
C SER A 106 -2.79 14.89 11.92
N VAL A 107 -3.53 14.51 10.87
CA VAL A 107 -4.63 13.54 10.94
C VAL A 107 -4.05 12.15 11.16
N ILE A 108 -3.04 11.78 10.36
CA ILE A 108 -2.36 10.48 10.47
C ILE A 108 -1.75 10.32 11.86
N ASN A 109 -1.03 11.32 12.38
CA ASN A 109 -0.41 11.22 13.70
C ASN A 109 -1.44 11.18 14.86
N THR A 110 -2.66 11.68 14.64
CA THR A 110 -3.74 11.61 15.64
C THR A 110 -4.36 10.22 15.69
N VAL A 111 -4.66 9.63 14.52
CA VAL A 111 -5.31 8.31 14.41
C VAL A 111 -4.28 7.19 14.54
N PHE A 112 -3.08 7.42 14.01
CA PHE A 112 -2.01 6.46 13.89
C PHE A 112 -0.66 7.03 14.36
N PRO A 113 -0.46 7.25 15.67
CA PRO A 113 0.73 7.93 16.20
C PRO A 113 2.07 7.24 15.88
N LYS A 114 2.03 5.93 15.61
CA LYS A 114 3.20 5.10 15.31
C LYS A 114 3.49 4.98 13.81
N TYR A 115 2.66 5.56 12.93
CA TYR A 115 2.76 5.36 11.49
C TYR A 115 4.14 5.74 10.94
N TYR A 116 4.60 6.97 11.18
CA TYR A 116 5.85 7.48 10.61
C TYR A 116 7.10 6.83 11.20
N ASN A 117 7.07 6.45 12.49
CA ASN A 117 8.25 5.94 13.20
C ASN A 117 8.39 4.42 13.11
N GLU A 118 7.28 3.69 13.06
CA GLU A 118 7.29 2.21 13.08
C GLU A 118 6.88 1.65 11.72
N ILE A 119 5.68 1.99 11.24
CA ILE A 119 5.10 1.31 10.07
C ILE A 119 5.75 1.73 8.77
N GLN A 120 5.96 3.03 8.56
CA GLN A 120 6.64 3.50 7.36
C GLN A 120 8.08 2.98 7.32
N ALA A 121 8.77 2.97 8.46
CA ALA A 121 10.11 2.42 8.57
C ALA A 121 10.14 0.91 8.26
N GLU A 122 9.14 0.16 8.72
CA GLU A 122 8.99 -1.27 8.43
C GLU A 122 8.72 -1.54 6.94
N ILE A 123 7.83 -0.77 6.30
CA ILE A 123 7.58 -0.86 4.85
C ILE A 123 8.88 -0.62 4.06
N LEU A 124 9.63 0.43 4.40
CA LEU A 124 10.91 0.75 3.75
C LEU A 124 11.96 -0.35 3.98
N THR A 125 11.95 -0.96 5.16
CA THR A 125 12.85 -2.08 5.49
C THR A 125 12.51 -3.30 4.64
N ILE A 126 11.22 -3.66 4.54
CA ILE A 126 10.75 -4.76 3.68
C ILE A 126 11.14 -4.53 2.22
N GLN A 127 10.95 -3.31 1.71
CA GLN A 127 11.35 -2.96 0.34
C GLN A 127 12.86 -3.11 0.13
N HIS A 128 13.66 -2.62 1.09
CA HIS A 128 15.11 -2.75 1.01
C HIS A 128 15.56 -4.21 1.06
N GLU A 129 14.98 -5.03 1.94
CA GLU A 129 15.28 -6.47 2.02
C GLU A 129 14.95 -7.19 0.71
N ILE A 130 13.85 -6.83 0.04
CA ILE A 130 13.49 -7.38 -1.28
C ILE A 130 14.50 -6.97 -2.35
N ASP A 131 14.93 -5.71 -2.37
CA ASP A 131 15.98 -5.23 -3.27
C ASP A 131 17.30 -5.98 -3.05
N GLU A 132 17.65 -6.25 -1.80
CA GLU A 132 18.85 -7.02 -1.47
C GLU A 132 18.73 -8.48 -1.89
N ILE A 133 17.56 -9.12 -1.72
CA ILE A 133 17.36 -10.48 -2.24
C ILE A 133 17.50 -10.48 -3.77
N ARG A 134 16.99 -9.45 -4.46
CA ARG A 134 17.13 -9.31 -5.91
C ARG A 134 18.58 -9.13 -6.36
N LYS A 135 19.37 -8.29 -5.68
CA LYS A 135 20.79 -8.08 -6.01
C LYS A 135 21.64 -9.32 -5.79
N ASN A 136 21.35 -10.08 -4.72
CA ASN A 136 22.10 -11.26 -4.33
C ASN A 136 21.63 -12.53 -5.07
N LYS A 137 20.60 -12.42 -5.92
CA LYS A 137 20.18 -13.49 -6.83
C LYS A 137 21.28 -13.69 -7.86
N ASN A 138 22.18 -14.65 -7.62
CA ASN A 138 23.09 -15.14 -8.65
C ASN A 138 22.25 -15.71 -9.79
N VAL A 139 22.12 -14.93 -10.87
CA VAL A 139 21.28 -15.25 -12.03
C VAL A 139 21.80 -16.49 -12.80
N ASP A 140 23.06 -16.89 -12.57
CA ASP A 140 23.79 -17.79 -13.48
C ASP A 140 24.37 -19.07 -12.86
N GLY A 141 24.01 -19.53 -11.65
CA GLY A 141 24.62 -20.82 -11.23
C GLY A 141 24.24 -21.50 -9.93
N ASP A 142 23.55 -20.85 -8.99
CA ASP A 142 23.17 -21.52 -7.75
C ASP A 142 21.65 -21.53 -7.62
N ILE A 143 21.05 -22.56 -8.23
CA ILE A 143 19.63 -22.91 -8.08
C ILE A 143 19.48 -23.50 -6.68
N ASN A 144 19.65 -22.65 -5.67
CA ASN A 144 19.40 -23.06 -4.30
C ASN A 144 17.87 -23.19 -4.16
N PRO A 145 17.31 -24.40 -3.91
CA PRO A 145 15.89 -24.68 -4.16
C PRO A 145 14.88 -24.03 -3.20
N GLY A 146 15.28 -23.12 -2.31
CA GLY A 146 14.39 -22.62 -1.25
C GLY A 146 14.16 -21.11 -1.15
N PRO A 147 13.90 -20.32 -2.22
CA PRO A 147 14.04 -18.87 -2.09
C PRO A 147 12.74 -18.07 -1.96
N PHE A 148 11.56 -18.69 -2.03
CA PHE A 148 10.30 -17.92 -1.89
C PHE A 148 9.90 -17.67 -0.45
N GLU A 149 10.40 -18.44 0.52
CA GLU A 149 9.97 -18.29 1.92
C GLU A 149 10.29 -16.89 2.47
N SER A 150 11.45 -16.33 2.09
CA SER A 150 11.81 -14.96 2.45
C SER A 150 10.81 -13.97 1.85
N TYR A 151 10.56 -14.01 0.54
CA TYR A 151 9.56 -13.17 -0.12
C TYR A 151 8.16 -13.33 0.46
N GLU A 152 7.75 -14.56 0.75
CA GLU A 152 6.42 -14.89 1.26
C GLU A 152 6.22 -14.31 2.66
N SER A 153 7.21 -14.44 3.54
CA SER A 153 7.14 -13.81 4.87
C SER A 153 7.03 -12.28 4.79
N LYS A 154 7.76 -11.65 3.87
CA LYS A 154 7.71 -10.19 3.64
C LYS A 154 6.40 -9.74 3.02
N LYS A 155 5.89 -10.51 2.06
CA LYS A 155 4.57 -10.30 1.43
C LYS A 155 3.46 -10.37 2.48
N GLU A 156 3.42 -11.43 3.28
CA GLU A 156 2.39 -11.58 4.32
C GLU A 156 2.49 -10.48 5.37
N ARG A 157 3.71 -10.09 5.78
CA ARG A 157 3.89 -8.96 6.70
C ARG A 157 3.36 -7.64 6.11
N LEU A 158 3.58 -7.40 4.83
CA LEU A 158 3.08 -6.20 4.17
C LEU A 158 1.55 -6.22 4.02
N LYS A 159 0.93 -7.39 3.81
CA LYS A 159 -0.54 -7.55 3.86
C LYS A 159 -1.10 -7.26 5.24
N GLU A 160 -0.43 -7.68 6.31
CA GLU A 160 -0.85 -7.36 7.67
C GLU A 160 -0.84 -5.84 7.90
N ILE A 161 0.24 -5.16 7.46
CA ILE A 161 0.33 -3.69 7.54
C ILE A 161 -0.78 -3.05 6.73
N HIS A 162 -1.03 -3.53 5.50
CA HIS A 162 -2.12 -3.05 4.65
C HIS A 162 -3.48 -3.19 5.33
N SER A 163 -3.79 -4.35 5.90
CA SER A 163 -5.03 -4.58 6.63
C SER A 163 -5.18 -3.65 7.84
N ILE A 164 -4.08 -3.39 8.57
CA ILE A 164 -4.08 -2.41 9.66
C ILE A 164 -4.41 -1.02 9.12
N VAL A 165 -3.76 -0.56 8.05
CA VAL A 165 -4.01 0.76 7.45
C VAL A 165 -5.45 0.88 6.95
N ASP A 166 -5.94 -0.13 6.23
CA ASP A 166 -7.30 -0.18 5.68
C ASP A 166 -8.37 -0.09 6.80
N SER A 167 -8.17 -0.82 7.90
CA SER A 167 -9.08 -0.78 9.04
C SER A 167 -9.20 0.61 9.71
N HIS A 168 -8.21 1.50 9.52
CA HIS A 168 -8.21 2.85 10.07
C HIS A 168 -8.78 3.90 9.11
N VAL A 169 -9.12 3.55 7.86
CA VAL A 169 -9.60 4.51 6.84
C VAL A 169 -10.83 5.29 7.31
N ALA A 170 -11.80 4.61 7.94
CA ALA A 170 -13.01 5.27 8.44
C ALA A 170 -12.69 6.30 9.55
N VAL A 171 -11.75 5.98 10.44
CA VAL A 171 -11.32 6.85 11.53
C VAL A 171 -10.50 8.03 11.02
N LEU A 172 -9.62 7.79 10.03
CA LEU A 172 -8.87 8.84 9.32
C LEU A 172 -9.82 9.83 8.65
N GLU A 173 -10.89 9.33 8.02
CA GLU A 173 -11.90 10.15 7.36
C GLU A 173 -12.73 10.98 8.36
N GLU A 174 -13.12 10.40 9.49
CA GLU A 174 -13.79 11.13 10.57
C GLU A 174 -12.89 12.23 11.14
N GLU A 175 -11.63 11.92 11.41
CA GLU A 175 -10.68 12.87 11.98
C GLU A 175 -10.37 14.00 11.00
N ARG A 176 -10.22 13.70 9.70
CA ARG A 176 -10.08 14.70 8.65
C ARG A 176 -11.23 15.70 8.68
N LYS A 177 -12.47 15.21 8.66
CA LYS A 177 -13.69 16.05 8.73
C LYS A 177 -13.75 16.86 10.02
N ARG A 178 -13.34 16.28 11.15
CA ARG A 178 -13.29 16.98 12.45
C ARG A 178 -12.32 18.15 12.42
N GLN A 179 -11.11 17.94 11.91
CA GLN A 179 -10.08 19.00 11.80
C GLN A 179 -10.50 20.10 10.82
N GLU A 180 -11.13 19.74 9.71
CA GLU A 180 -11.67 20.71 8.74
C GLU A 180 -12.77 21.58 9.34
N ARG A 181 -13.74 20.99 10.05
CA ARG A 181 -14.79 21.73 10.76
C ARG A 181 -14.21 22.65 11.83
N ALA A 182 -13.27 22.17 12.64
CA ALA A 182 -12.62 22.98 13.66
C ALA A 182 -11.83 24.15 13.04
N GLY A 183 -11.13 23.92 11.93
CA GLY A 183 -10.43 24.97 11.18
C GLY A 183 -11.38 26.01 10.60
N PHE A 184 -12.52 25.59 10.09
CA PHE A 184 -13.58 26.47 9.58
C PHE A 184 -14.12 27.40 10.67
N TRP A 185 -14.48 26.86 11.84
CA TRP A 185 -14.94 27.67 12.98
C TRP A 185 -13.87 28.63 13.48
N LYS A 186 -12.59 28.20 13.54
CA LYS A 186 -11.47 29.09 13.90
C LYS A 186 -11.31 30.26 12.93
N ARG A 187 -11.58 30.08 11.63
CA ARG A 187 -11.53 31.16 10.62
C ARG A 187 -12.72 32.10 10.70
N ILE A 188 -13.91 31.60 10.98
CA ILE A 188 -15.15 32.40 10.99
C ILE A 188 -15.36 33.17 12.30
N ASN A 189 -14.97 32.59 13.43
CA ASN A 189 -15.13 33.19 14.75
C ASN A 189 -14.70 34.68 14.83
N PRO A 190 -13.52 35.11 14.34
CA PRO A 190 -13.14 36.53 14.42
C PRO A 190 -14.06 37.47 13.62
N TYR A 191 -14.63 37.01 12.51
CA TYR A 191 -15.58 37.83 11.73
C TYR A 191 -16.91 37.96 12.45
N LEU A 192 -17.42 36.86 13.03
CA LEU A 192 -18.64 36.89 13.83
C LEU A 192 -18.48 37.82 15.04
N VAL A 193 -17.37 37.70 15.78
CA VAL A 193 -17.08 38.59 16.92
C VAL A 193 -17.03 40.06 16.50
N ARG A 194 -16.46 40.39 15.33
CA ARG A 194 -16.44 41.78 14.81
C ARG A 194 -17.83 42.28 14.43
N VAL A 195 -18.62 41.47 13.74
CA VAL A 195 -19.98 41.85 13.30
C VAL A 195 -20.90 42.03 14.51
N PHE A 196 -20.94 41.05 15.41
CA PHE A 196 -21.76 41.13 16.62
C PHE A 196 -21.26 42.20 17.59
N GLY A 197 -19.95 42.37 17.74
CA GLY A 197 -19.37 43.44 18.55
C GLY A 197 -19.74 44.83 18.02
N GLY A 198 -19.67 45.04 16.71
CA GLY A 198 -20.09 46.29 16.07
C GLY A 198 -21.60 46.57 16.25
N LEU A 199 -22.44 45.55 16.03
CA LEU A 199 -23.89 45.65 16.25
C LEU A 199 -24.24 46.01 17.71
N LEU A 200 -23.55 45.39 18.68
CA LEU A 200 -23.75 45.69 20.10
C LEU A 200 -23.40 47.15 20.42
N VAL A 201 -22.29 47.67 19.87
CA VAL A 201 -21.88 49.07 20.05
C VAL A 201 -22.91 50.03 19.47
N ILE A 202 -23.45 49.75 18.27
CA ILE A 202 -24.50 50.57 17.65
C ILE A 202 -25.76 50.59 18.53
N LEU A 203 -26.22 49.43 19.00
CA LEU A 203 -27.39 49.33 19.87
C LEU A 203 -27.22 50.06 21.21
N LEU A 204 -26.01 50.03 21.77
CA LEU A 204 -25.69 50.76 23.00
C LEU A 204 -25.60 52.27 22.78
N ALA A 205 -25.02 52.71 21.65
CA ALA A 205 -24.96 54.11 21.27
C ALA A 205 -26.36 54.71 21.08
N ASP A 206 -27.26 53.99 20.42
CA ASP A 206 -28.66 54.40 20.26
C ASP A 206 -29.36 54.56 21.62
N LYS A 207 -29.14 53.63 22.56
CA LYS A 207 -29.70 53.74 23.91
C LYS A 207 -29.12 54.90 24.72
N LEU A 208 -27.82 55.17 24.60
CA LEU A 208 -27.19 56.32 25.26
C LEU A 208 -27.71 57.64 24.71
N ASN A 209 -27.86 57.75 23.39
CA ASN A 209 -28.45 58.94 22.76
C ASN A 209 -29.88 59.19 23.25
N VAL A 210 -30.69 58.14 23.44
CA VAL A 210 -32.04 58.26 24.03
C VAL A 210 -31.96 58.71 25.49
N LEU A 211 -30.98 58.23 26.26
CA LEU A 211 -30.79 58.62 27.66
C LEU A 211 -30.42 60.11 27.79
N ASP A 212 -29.52 60.59 26.92
CA ASP A 212 -29.12 61.99 26.85
C ASP A 212 -30.31 62.90 26.50
N TYR A 213 -31.18 62.46 25.59
CA TYR A 213 -32.43 63.15 25.26
C TYR A 213 -33.38 63.26 26.46
N ILE A 214 -33.53 62.19 27.23
CA ILE A 214 -34.39 62.18 28.43
C ILE A 214 -33.81 63.11 29.51
N LEU A 215 -32.50 63.06 29.76
CA LEU A 215 -31.84 63.93 30.73
C LEU A 215 -31.94 65.41 30.33
N ALA A 216 -31.73 65.75 29.06
CA ALA A 216 -31.88 67.11 28.54
C ALA A 216 -33.32 67.64 28.70
N PHE A 217 -34.33 66.78 28.54
CA PHE A 217 -35.72 67.11 28.78
C PHE A 217 -35.99 67.47 30.25
N PHE A 218 -35.49 66.68 31.20
CA PHE A 218 -35.65 66.94 32.64
C PHE A 218 -34.88 68.18 33.11
N VAL A 219 -33.68 68.45 32.59
CA VAL A 219 -32.91 69.67 32.91
C VAL A 219 -33.64 70.92 32.42
N ARG A 220 -34.31 70.88 31.25
CA ARG A 220 -35.15 71.99 30.79
C ARG A 220 -36.43 72.17 31.59
N ALA A 221 -37.04 71.08 32.04
CA ALA A 221 -38.27 71.13 32.83
C ALA A 221 -38.04 71.54 34.30
N GLY A 222 -36.82 71.37 34.83
CA GLY A 222 -36.46 71.64 36.22
C GLY A 222 -35.81 72.99 36.51
N ASN A 223 -35.63 73.85 35.51
CA ASN A 223 -35.23 75.26 35.70
C ASN A 223 -36.46 76.16 35.53
N PRO A 224 -37.23 76.42 36.61
CA PRO A 224 -38.23 77.49 36.64
C PRO A 224 -37.59 78.89 36.68
#